data_AF-A0A7S3JBT1-F1
#
_entry.id   AF-A0A7S3JBT1-F1
#
_cell.length_a   1.000
_cell.length_b   1.000
_cell.length_c   1.000
_cell.angle_alpha   90.00
_cell.angle_beta   90.00
_cell.angle_gamma   90.00
#
_symmetry.space_group_name_H-M   'P 1'
#
loop_
_entity.id
_entity.type
_entity.pdbx_description
1 polymer ?
#
loop_
_entity_poly.entity_id
_entity_poly.type
_entity_poly.pdbx_seq_one_letter_code
_entity_poly.pdbx_strand_id
1 'polypeptide(L)'
;KILIIMSASQKIAEIEAEMARTQKNKATMHHLCLLKAKLAKYKRELLDAATIKGGGGGEGFDVSKTGDARVGLIGFPSVGKSTLMTTMTGVYSEAADYEFTTVTCIPGVYKYKGAKIQLLDLPGIIEGAKDGKGRGKQVIGVARTCGLILIVLDASKPLTHKFIIEYELEGFGIRLNKKPPAIRLHKRDKGGVQITKMCPLTKLDDDTIKTILKEYKILSC
;
A
#
# COMPACT_ATOMS: atom_id res chain seq x y z
N LYS A 1 6.63 -25.46 -27.17
CA LYS A 1 6.70 -25.22 -25.71
C LYS A 1 6.15 -23.83 -25.43
N ILE A 2 4.89 -23.72 -25.02
CA ILE A 2 4.31 -22.44 -24.61
C ILE A 2 5.01 -22.05 -23.31
N LEU A 3 5.86 -21.03 -23.33
CA LEU A 3 6.37 -20.42 -22.11
C LEU A 3 5.15 -19.82 -21.41
N ILE A 4 4.65 -20.47 -20.37
CA ILE A 4 3.66 -19.86 -19.48
C ILE A 4 4.40 -18.72 -18.77
N ILE A 5 4.27 -17.51 -19.31
CA ILE A 5 4.82 -16.32 -18.68
C ILE A 5 4.04 -16.12 -17.39
N MET A 6 4.66 -16.49 -16.27
CA MET A 6 4.08 -16.29 -14.95
C MET A 6 3.72 -14.83 -14.73
N SER A 7 2.48 -14.60 -14.31
CA SER A 7 1.99 -13.27 -13.98
C SER A 7 2.70 -12.71 -12.74
N ALA A 8 2.78 -11.37 -12.63
CA ALA A 8 3.40 -10.70 -11.48
C ALA A 8 2.76 -11.11 -10.14
N SER A 9 1.44 -11.35 -10.12
CA SER A 9 0.72 -11.83 -8.94
C SER A 9 1.16 -13.24 -8.51
N GLN A 10 1.39 -14.16 -9.46
CA GLN A 10 1.90 -15.50 -9.15
C GLN A 10 3.32 -15.46 -8.58
N LYS A 11 4.19 -14.61 -9.14
CA LYS A 11 5.55 -14.41 -8.62
C LYS A 11 5.57 -13.88 -7.18
N ILE A 12 4.62 -12.99 -6.84
CA ILE A 12 4.49 -12.49 -5.46
C ILE A 12 4.07 -13.62 -4.52
N ALA A 13 3.05 -14.40 -4.89
CA ALA A 13 2.58 -15.52 -4.07
C ALA A 13 3.67 -16.56 -3.81
N GLU A 14 4.48 -16.89 -4.83
CA GLU A 14 5.61 -17.80 -4.66
C GLU A 14 6.69 -17.25 -3.73
N ILE A 15 7.04 -15.97 -3.86
CA ILE A 15 8.03 -15.34 -2.97
C ILE A 15 7.50 -15.27 -1.54
N GLU A 16 6.21 -14.98 -1.34
CA GLU A 16 5.59 -14.95 -0.01
C GLU A 16 5.57 -16.35 0.61
N ALA A 17 5.23 -17.38 -0.16
CA ALA A 17 5.30 -18.78 0.29
C ALA A 17 6.74 -19.21 0.63
N GLU A 18 7.72 -18.79 -0.19
CA GLU A 18 9.13 -19.06 0.06
C GLU A 18 9.64 -18.35 1.32
N MET A 19 9.25 -17.10 1.54
CA MET A 19 9.58 -16.36 2.76
C MET A 19 8.93 -16.99 3.99
N ALA A 20 7.70 -17.49 3.88
CA ALA A 20 6.99 -18.12 5.00
C ALA A 20 7.63 -19.44 5.45
N ARG A 21 8.14 -20.27 4.52
CA ARG A 21 8.84 -21.53 4.85
C ARG A 21 10.27 -21.33 5.36
N THR A 22 10.89 -20.19 5.04
CA THR A 22 12.32 -19.97 5.31
C THR A 22 12.52 -19.45 6.74
N GLN A 23 13.23 -20.20 7.57
CA GLN A 23 13.59 -19.74 8.92
C GLN A 23 14.59 -18.59 8.87
N LYS A 24 14.43 -17.59 9.73
CA LYS A 24 15.30 -16.40 9.79
C LYS A 24 16.54 -16.68 10.65
N ASN A 25 17.67 -16.91 10.01
CA ASN A 25 18.97 -17.13 10.66
C ASN A 25 20.10 -16.45 9.87
N LYS A 26 21.33 -16.40 10.42
CA LYS A 26 22.48 -15.71 9.79
C LYS A 26 22.76 -16.19 8.36
N ALA A 27 22.56 -17.48 8.07
CA ALA A 27 22.79 -18.04 6.74
C ALA A 27 21.69 -17.65 5.72
N THR A 28 20.43 -17.56 6.17
CA THR A 28 19.29 -17.25 5.30
C THR A 28 18.97 -15.75 5.20
N MET A 29 19.55 -14.91 6.07
CA MET A 29 19.29 -13.46 6.09
C MET A 29 19.54 -12.80 4.73
N HIS A 30 20.63 -13.16 4.05
CA HIS A 30 20.97 -12.60 2.74
C HIS A 30 19.91 -12.96 1.69
N HIS A 31 19.52 -14.24 1.63
CA HIS A 31 18.45 -14.73 0.75
C HIS A 31 17.11 -14.05 1.03
N LEU A 32 16.73 -13.93 2.31
CA LEU A 32 15.50 -13.25 2.72
C LEU A 32 15.49 -11.77 2.31
N CYS A 33 16.63 -11.07 2.38
CA CYS A 33 16.74 -9.70 1.91
C CYS A 33 16.59 -9.60 0.38
N LEU A 34 17.14 -10.55 -0.38
CA LEU A 34 16.94 -10.63 -1.82
C LEU A 34 15.46 -10.88 -2.18
N LEU A 35 14.81 -11.82 -1.51
CA LEU A 35 13.37 -12.10 -1.70
C LEU A 35 12.53 -10.85 -1.41
N LYS A 36 12.85 -10.11 -0.34
CA LYS A 36 12.18 -8.83 -0.02
C LYS A 36 12.38 -7.77 -1.11
N ALA A 37 13.58 -7.66 -1.68
CA ALA A 37 13.84 -6.72 -2.78
C ALA A 37 13.03 -7.08 -4.03
N LYS A 38 12.97 -8.37 -4.39
CA LYS A 38 12.16 -8.88 -5.50
C LYS A 38 10.66 -8.65 -5.27
N LEU A 39 10.17 -8.97 -4.07
CA LEU A 39 8.79 -8.72 -3.67
C LEU A 39 8.42 -7.24 -3.77
N ALA A 40 9.27 -6.34 -3.27
CA ALA A 40 9.05 -4.91 -3.36
C ALA A 40 9.00 -4.40 -4.82
N LYS A 41 9.83 -4.97 -5.70
CA LYS A 41 9.82 -4.67 -7.13
C LYS A 41 8.53 -5.11 -7.81
N TYR A 42 8.11 -6.37 -7.62
CA TYR A 42 6.88 -6.87 -8.22
C TYR A 42 5.62 -6.19 -7.65
N LYS A 43 5.58 -5.89 -6.35
CA LYS A 43 4.49 -5.10 -5.75
C LYS A 43 4.43 -3.71 -6.36
N ARG A 44 5.57 -3.05 -6.59
CA ARG A 44 5.62 -1.76 -7.28
C ARG A 44 5.11 -1.85 -8.72
N GLU A 45 5.53 -2.87 -9.49
CA GLU A 45 5.05 -3.08 -10.86
C GLU A 45 3.52 -3.26 -10.92
N LEU A 46 2.92 -3.97 -9.95
CA LEU A 46 1.45 -4.08 -9.86
C LEU A 46 0.75 -2.76 -9.55
N LEU A 47 1.36 -1.91 -8.72
CA LEU A 47 0.84 -0.59 -8.36
C LEU A 47 0.97 0.40 -9.52
N ASP A 48 2.10 0.38 -10.22
CA ASP A 48 2.35 1.25 -11.37
C ASP A 48 1.43 0.87 -12.54
N ALA A 49 1.23 -0.43 -12.79
CA ALA A 49 0.24 -0.90 -13.76
C ALA A 49 -1.22 -0.52 -13.38
N ALA A 50 -1.52 -0.39 -12.09
CA ALA A 50 -2.82 0.09 -11.62
C ALA A 50 -3.00 1.60 -11.81
N THR A 51 -1.93 2.39 -11.68
CA THR A 51 -1.97 3.85 -11.87
C THR A 51 -1.96 4.25 -13.34
N ILE A 52 -1.21 3.55 -14.20
CA ILE A 52 -1.15 3.82 -15.65
C ILE A 52 -2.50 3.56 -16.33
N LYS A 53 -3.26 2.53 -15.90
CA LYS A 53 -4.63 2.30 -16.40
C LYS A 53 -5.66 3.34 -15.93
N GLY A 54 -5.31 4.22 -14.98
CA GLY A 54 -6.13 5.38 -14.60
C GLY A 54 -5.93 6.61 -15.49
N GLY A 55 -4.89 6.63 -16.34
CA GLY A 55 -4.59 7.77 -17.23
C GLY A 55 -5.31 7.77 -18.58
N GLY A 56 -6.08 6.72 -18.89
CA GLY A 56 -6.79 6.61 -20.16
C GLY A 56 -8.07 5.79 -20.03
N GLY A 57 -9.21 6.48 -19.95
CA GLY A 57 -10.52 5.97 -20.38
C GLY A 57 -11.04 4.67 -19.77
N GLY A 58 -10.56 4.24 -18.60
CA GLY A 58 -11.19 3.18 -17.82
C GLY A 58 -12.09 3.79 -16.76
N GLU A 59 -13.28 3.21 -16.52
CA GLU A 59 -14.20 3.57 -15.43
C GLU A 59 -13.47 3.54 -14.07
N GLY A 60 -12.87 4.67 -13.74
CA GLY A 60 -12.03 4.86 -12.58
C GLY A 60 -12.85 5.37 -11.42
N PHE A 61 -12.53 4.87 -10.24
CA PHE A 61 -12.91 5.44 -8.96
C PHE A 61 -12.17 6.78 -8.72
N ASP A 62 -12.19 7.68 -9.71
CA ASP A 62 -11.50 8.96 -9.64
C ASP A 62 -12.44 9.97 -8.98
N VAL A 63 -12.44 9.97 -7.66
CA VAL A 63 -13.15 11.00 -6.90
C VAL A 63 -12.36 12.29 -7.08
N SER A 64 -12.97 13.28 -7.73
CA SER A 64 -12.36 14.60 -7.89
C SER A 64 -11.95 15.17 -6.53
N LYS A 65 -10.74 15.73 -6.45
CA LYS A 65 -10.25 16.35 -5.22
C LYS A 65 -11.08 17.60 -4.97
N THR A 66 -11.83 17.59 -3.87
CA THR A 66 -12.61 18.75 -3.42
C THR A 66 -12.14 19.17 -2.04
N GLY A 67 -12.05 20.48 -1.81
CA GLY A 67 -11.60 21.05 -0.53
C GLY A 67 -10.07 21.07 -0.33
N ASP A 68 -9.68 21.37 0.91
CA ASP A 68 -8.30 21.67 1.34
C ASP A 68 -7.52 20.41 1.72
N ALA A 69 -8.21 19.40 2.27
CA ALA A 69 -7.60 18.15 2.72
C ALA A 69 -8.48 16.94 2.40
N ARG A 70 -7.85 15.77 2.29
CA ARG A 70 -8.52 14.49 2.03
C ARG A 70 -8.17 13.48 3.11
N VAL A 71 -9.19 12.86 3.68
CA VAL A 71 -9.11 11.88 4.76
C VAL A 71 -9.81 10.60 4.32
N GLY A 72 -9.09 9.49 4.28
CA GLY A 72 -9.65 8.17 3.96
C GLY A 72 -10.03 7.40 5.22
N LEU A 73 -11.24 6.87 5.31
CA LEU A 73 -11.68 5.97 6.36
C LEU A 73 -11.52 4.52 5.89
N ILE A 74 -10.86 3.72 6.72
CA ILE A 74 -10.62 2.30 6.47
C ILE A 74 -11.05 1.52 7.71
N GLY A 75 -11.83 0.48 7.50
CA GLY A 75 -12.32 -0.39 8.56
C GLY A 75 -13.15 -1.51 7.97
N PHE A 76 -13.27 -2.61 8.70
CA PHE A 76 -14.12 -3.74 8.31
C PHE A 76 -15.58 -3.28 8.15
N PRO A 77 -16.42 -4.02 7.43
CA PRO A 77 -17.86 -3.81 7.49
C PRO A 77 -18.34 -3.81 8.94
N SER A 78 -19.42 -3.08 9.21
CA SER A 78 -20.10 -3.07 10.52
C SER A 78 -19.31 -2.52 11.71
N VAL A 79 -18.12 -1.93 11.53
CA VAL A 79 -17.38 -1.22 12.61
C VAL A 79 -17.90 0.18 12.92
N GLY A 80 -19.04 0.59 12.33
CA GLY A 80 -19.62 1.93 12.50
C GLY A 80 -19.03 3.03 11.61
N LYS A 81 -18.27 2.67 10.57
CA LYS A 81 -17.63 3.60 9.62
C LYS A 81 -18.62 4.54 8.91
N SER A 82 -19.73 4.00 8.38
CA SER A 82 -20.78 4.79 7.71
C SER A 82 -21.54 5.70 8.68
N THR A 83 -21.75 5.22 9.91
CA THR A 83 -22.32 6.03 11.01
C THR A 83 -21.40 7.20 11.33
N LEU A 84 -20.09 6.97 11.49
CA LEU A 84 -19.10 8.01 11.73
C LEU A 84 -19.05 9.06 10.61
N MET A 85 -19.07 8.61 9.34
CA MET A 85 -19.16 9.48 8.17
C MET A 85 -20.41 10.36 8.22
N THR A 86 -21.56 9.76 8.49
CA THR A 86 -22.85 10.45 8.53
C THR A 86 -22.89 11.49 9.65
N THR A 87 -22.44 11.13 10.85
CA THR A 87 -22.39 12.05 12.01
C THR A 87 -21.45 13.23 11.76
N MET A 88 -20.31 13.01 11.10
CA MET A 88 -19.35 14.09 10.84
C MET A 88 -19.82 15.03 9.73
N THR A 89 -20.44 14.50 8.68
CA THR A 89 -20.70 15.27 7.45
C THR A 89 -22.14 15.76 7.34
N GLY A 90 -23.06 15.20 8.13
CA GLY A 90 -24.50 15.43 8.00
C GLY A 90 -25.10 14.86 6.70
N VAL A 91 -24.27 14.23 5.85
CA VAL A 91 -24.71 13.54 4.65
C VAL A 91 -25.03 12.11 5.07
N TYR A 92 -26.28 11.68 4.87
CA TYR A 92 -26.64 10.28 5.07
C TYR A 92 -25.79 9.45 4.12
N SER A 93 -24.84 8.69 4.67
CA SER A 93 -24.20 7.63 3.91
C SER A 93 -25.27 6.58 3.72
N GLU A 94 -26.02 6.64 2.61
CA GLU A 94 -26.72 5.46 2.14
C GLU A 94 -25.67 4.36 2.14
N ALA A 95 -25.88 3.35 2.98
CA ALA A 95 -25.11 2.12 2.91
C ALA A 95 -25.52 1.51 1.57
N ALA A 96 -24.91 1.99 0.48
CA ALA A 96 -25.07 1.43 -0.85
C ALA A 96 -24.76 -0.04 -0.70
N ASP A 97 -25.78 -0.87 -0.93
CA ASP A 97 -25.80 -2.27 -0.57
C ASP A 97 -24.49 -2.97 -0.91
N TYR A 98 -23.97 -3.67 0.11
CA TYR A 98 -22.73 -4.41 0.07
C TYR A 98 -22.76 -5.49 -1.03
N GLU A 99 -21.54 -5.89 -1.42
CA GLU A 99 -21.21 -6.93 -2.39
C GLU A 99 -21.44 -6.55 -3.87
N PHE A 100 -20.34 -6.20 -4.53
CA PHE A 100 -20.21 -6.14 -5.99
C PHE A 100 -20.81 -4.96 -6.76
N THR A 101 -21.25 -3.87 -6.12
CA THR A 101 -21.65 -2.68 -6.89
C THR A 101 -20.46 -1.76 -7.20
N THR A 102 -20.25 -1.56 -8.50
CA THR A 102 -19.50 -0.43 -9.07
C THR A 102 -20.18 0.87 -8.66
N VAL A 103 -19.45 1.99 -8.73
CA VAL A 103 -19.94 3.39 -8.66
C VAL A 103 -19.62 4.10 -7.33
N THR A 104 -18.46 4.77 -7.32
CA THR A 104 -18.05 5.94 -6.49
C THR A 104 -18.22 5.87 -4.96
N CYS A 105 -17.10 6.02 -4.21
CA CYS A 105 -17.16 6.57 -2.85
C CYS A 105 -18.11 7.78 -2.86
N ILE A 106 -19.08 7.85 -1.98
CA ILE A 106 -19.78 9.10 -1.72
C ILE A 106 -18.84 9.95 -0.85
N PRO A 107 -18.21 11.03 -1.36
CA PRO A 107 -17.36 11.88 -0.55
C PRO A 107 -18.23 12.73 0.36
N GLY A 108 -18.01 12.64 1.66
CA GLY A 108 -18.57 13.59 2.61
C GLY A 108 -17.66 14.81 2.74
N VAL A 109 -18.22 16.01 2.86
CA VAL A 109 -17.42 17.23 3.11
C VAL A 109 -17.65 17.69 4.54
N TYR A 110 -16.60 17.64 5.34
CA TYR A 110 -16.59 18.15 6.71
C TYR A 110 -15.91 19.52 6.75
N LYS A 111 -16.56 20.52 7.36
CA LYS A 111 -15.96 21.84 7.55
C LYS A 111 -15.40 21.95 8.96
N TYR A 112 -14.10 22.20 9.09
CA TYR A 112 -13.44 22.36 10.38
C TYR A 112 -12.52 23.58 10.36
N LYS A 113 -12.77 24.54 11.28
CA LYS A 113 -11.98 25.78 11.41
C LYS A 113 -11.78 26.52 10.07
N GLY A 114 -12.82 26.55 9.24
CA GLY A 114 -12.79 27.20 7.92
C GLY A 114 -12.23 26.34 6.78
N ALA A 115 -11.55 25.23 7.06
CA ALA A 115 -11.07 24.29 6.05
C ALA A 115 -12.17 23.28 5.66
N LYS A 116 -12.28 22.99 4.37
CA LYS A 116 -13.11 21.92 3.80
C LYS A 116 -12.30 20.63 3.72
N ILE A 117 -12.68 19.63 4.47
CA ILE A 117 -12.04 18.33 4.53
C ILE A 117 -12.93 17.31 3.83
N GLN A 118 -12.43 16.71 2.75
CA GLN A 118 -13.10 15.62 2.05
C GLN A 118 -12.85 14.30 2.79
N LEU A 119 -13.92 13.69 3.28
CA LEU A 119 -13.93 12.37 3.89
C LEU A 119 -14.33 11.34 2.83
N LEU A 120 -13.51 10.30 2.70
CA LEU A 120 -13.70 9.22 1.73
C LEU A 120 -13.85 7.91 2.47
N ASP A 121 -14.91 7.18 2.18
CA ASP A 121 -15.05 5.83 2.66
C ASP A 121 -14.36 4.83 1.70
N LEU A 122 -13.40 4.03 2.16
CA LEU A 122 -12.64 3.09 1.33
C LEU A 122 -13.05 1.61 1.59
N PRO A 123 -14.28 1.18 1.22
CA PRO A 123 -14.67 -0.23 1.26
C PRO A 123 -13.89 -0.98 0.17
N GLY A 124 -13.17 -2.04 0.55
CA GLY A 124 -12.50 -2.90 -0.43
C GLY A 124 -10.98 -3.02 -0.30
N ILE A 125 -10.32 -2.24 0.56
CA ILE A 125 -8.91 -2.53 0.93
C ILE A 125 -8.81 -3.85 1.70
N ILE A 126 -9.87 -4.22 2.43
CA ILE A 126 -9.87 -5.33 3.37
C ILE A 126 -10.38 -6.64 2.74
N GLU A 127 -11.35 -6.58 1.83
CA GLU A 127 -11.96 -7.76 1.20
C GLU A 127 -11.44 -8.02 -0.22
N GLY A 128 -11.01 -6.98 -0.95
CA GLY A 128 -10.69 -7.06 -2.39
C GLY A 128 -9.26 -7.49 -2.74
N ALA A 129 -8.39 -7.73 -1.77
CA ALA A 129 -6.99 -8.09 -2.00
C ALA A 129 -6.79 -9.59 -2.28
N LYS A 130 -7.57 -10.47 -1.64
CA LYS A 130 -7.49 -11.92 -1.84
C LYS A 130 -8.14 -12.41 -3.14
N ASP A 131 -9.20 -11.74 -3.58
CA ASP A 131 -10.07 -12.25 -4.66
C ASP A 131 -9.62 -11.82 -6.07
N GLY A 132 -8.62 -10.95 -6.21
CA GLY A 132 -8.08 -10.56 -7.52
C GLY A 132 -9.09 -9.85 -8.46
N LYS A 133 -10.29 -9.51 -7.97
CA LYS A 133 -11.43 -8.97 -8.74
C LYS A 133 -11.24 -7.53 -9.27
N GLY A 134 -10.01 -7.05 -9.42
CA GLY A 134 -9.68 -5.77 -10.09
C GLY A 134 -10.01 -4.49 -9.29
N ARG A 135 -11.00 -4.52 -8.39
CA ARG A 135 -11.51 -3.34 -7.68
C ARG A 135 -10.60 -2.84 -6.55
N GLY A 136 -9.86 -3.73 -5.89
CA GLY A 136 -8.89 -3.33 -4.85
C GLY A 136 -7.86 -2.31 -5.36
N LYS A 137 -7.43 -2.45 -6.63
CA LYS A 137 -6.46 -1.54 -7.29
C LYS A 137 -6.91 -0.08 -7.32
N GLN A 138 -8.21 0.16 -7.53
CA GLN A 138 -8.75 1.51 -7.64
C GLN A 138 -8.84 2.19 -6.27
N VAL A 139 -9.28 1.47 -5.24
CA VAL A 139 -9.38 1.96 -3.86
C VAL A 139 -7.99 2.33 -3.31
N ILE A 140 -6.95 1.58 -3.68
CA ILE A 140 -5.55 1.86 -3.32
C ILE A 140 -5.07 3.18 -3.92
N GLY A 141 -5.43 3.46 -5.17
CA GLY A 141 -5.08 4.72 -5.84
C GLY A 141 -5.57 5.92 -5.02
N VAL A 142 -6.83 5.87 -4.59
CA VAL A 142 -7.44 6.90 -3.75
C VAL A 142 -6.79 6.97 -2.37
N ALA A 143 -6.55 5.83 -1.70
CA ALA A 143 -5.89 5.80 -0.40
C ALA A 143 -4.51 6.49 -0.40
N ARG A 144 -3.75 6.38 -1.50
CA ARG A 144 -2.46 7.06 -1.67
C ARG A 144 -2.56 8.57 -1.87
N THR A 145 -3.73 9.08 -2.31
CA THR A 145 -3.97 10.53 -2.45
C THR A 145 -4.45 11.19 -1.15
N CYS A 146 -4.86 10.40 -0.16
CA CYS A 146 -5.28 10.92 1.14
C CYS A 146 -4.09 11.48 1.92
N GLY A 147 -4.26 12.66 2.51
CA GLY A 147 -3.27 13.24 3.42
C GLY A 147 -3.27 12.56 4.80
N LEU A 148 -4.39 11.93 5.16
CA LEU A 148 -4.56 11.20 6.41
C LEU A 148 -5.47 9.99 6.21
N ILE A 149 -5.17 8.90 6.90
CA ILE A 149 -5.98 7.68 6.92
C ILE A 149 -6.47 7.47 8.35
N LEU A 150 -7.78 7.36 8.54
CA LEU A 150 -8.43 6.98 9.78
C LEU A 150 -8.76 5.50 9.74
N ILE A 151 -8.17 4.72 10.67
CA ILE A 151 -8.48 3.30 10.82
C ILE A 151 -9.57 3.17 11.89
N VAL A 152 -10.76 2.74 11.47
CA VAL A 152 -11.89 2.47 12.36
C VAL A 152 -11.87 1.00 12.73
N LEU A 153 -11.79 0.73 14.03
CA LEU A 153 -11.70 -0.62 14.59
C LEU A 153 -12.89 -0.88 15.50
N ASP A 154 -13.35 -2.12 15.49
CA ASP A 154 -14.24 -2.64 16.52
C ASP A 154 -13.42 -2.93 17.80
N ALA A 155 -13.87 -2.38 18.92
CA ALA A 155 -13.26 -2.56 20.23
C ALA A 155 -13.32 -4.00 20.75
N SER A 156 -14.23 -4.84 20.23
CA SER A 156 -14.31 -6.26 20.58
C SER A 156 -13.21 -7.11 19.92
N LYS A 157 -12.69 -6.71 18.75
CA LYS A 157 -11.62 -7.44 18.02
C LYS A 157 -10.55 -6.52 17.41
N PRO A 158 -9.99 -5.55 18.16
CA PRO A 158 -9.21 -4.48 17.58
C PRO A 158 -7.86 -4.95 17.03
N LEU A 159 -7.23 -5.94 17.67
CA LEU A 159 -5.88 -6.40 17.31
C LEU A 159 -5.84 -7.11 15.96
N THR A 160 -6.77 -8.03 15.71
CA THR A 160 -6.84 -8.78 14.45
C THR A 160 -7.16 -7.85 13.28
N HIS A 161 -8.16 -6.97 13.45
CA HIS A 161 -8.55 -6.04 12.41
C HIS A 161 -7.41 -5.06 12.08
N LYS A 162 -6.76 -4.52 13.12
CA LYS A 162 -5.61 -3.63 12.96
C LYS A 162 -4.49 -4.30 12.18
N PHE A 163 -4.09 -5.51 12.56
CA PHE A 163 -2.99 -6.22 11.91
C PHE A 163 -3.26 -6.44 10.41
N ILE A 164 -4.47 -6.88 10.06
CA ILE A 164 -4.85 -7.10 8.65
C ILE A 164 -4.80 -5.78 7.87
N ILE A 165 -5.40 -4.72 8.40
CA ILE A 165 -5.43 -3.40 7.73
C ILE A 165 -4.02 -2.84 7.54
N GLU A 166 -3.18 -2.90 8.57
CA GLU A 166 -1.79 -2.42 8.49
C GLU A 166 -0.98 -3.24 7.47
N TYR A 167 -1.14 -4.56 7.46
CA TYR A 167 -0.47 -5.45 6.52
C TYR A 167 -0.84 -5.14 5.06
N GLU A 168 -2.13 -4.98 4.77
CA GLU A 168 -2.62 -4.63 3.44
C GLU A 168 -2.09 -3.26 2.98
N LEU A 169 -2.22 -2.24 3.85
CA LEU A 169 -1.74 -0.89 3.55
C LEU A 169 -0.22 -0.86 3.29
N GLU A 170 0.56 -1.59 4.10
CA GLU A 170 2.00 -1.72 3.86
C GLU A 170 2.32 -2.47 2.56
N GLY A 171 1.54 -3.51 2.24
CA GLY A 171 1.61 -4.25 0.98
C GLY A 171 1.41 -3.35 -0.24
N PHE A 172 0.55 -2.34 -0.14
CA PHE A 172 0.30 -1.35 -1.19
C PHE A 172 1.24 -0.14 -1.17
N GLY A 173 2.29 -0.18 -0.34
CA GLY A 173 3.30 0.86 -0.29
C GLY A 173 2.93 2.07 0.57
N ILE A 174 1.80 2.05 1.28
CA ILE A 174 1.44 3.07 2.26
C ILE A 174 2.26 2.80 3.52
N ARG A 175 2.78 3.86 4.15
CA ARG A 175 3.61 3.77 5.37
C ARG A 175 2.96 4.62 6.45
N LEU A 176 2.18 3.97 7.30
CA LEU A 176 1.43 4.64 8.37
C LEU A 176 2.38 5.19 9.43
N ASN A 177 2.20 6.46 9.79
CA ASN A 177 2.91 7.14 10.89
C ASN A 177 4.45 7.02 10.84
N LYS A 178 5.02 6.85 9.65
CA LYS A 178 6.46 6.68 9.45
C LYS A 178 7.01 7.85 8.63
N LYS A 179 8.14 8.41 9.07
CA LYS A 179 8.92 9.34 8.25
C LYS A 179 9.76 8.55 7.24
N PRO A 180 10.02 9.11 6.04
CA PRO A 180 10.96 8.51 5.12
C PRO A 180 12.31 8.25 5.81
N PRO A 181 12.94 7.08 5.61
CA PRO A 181 14.23 6.80 6.21
C PRO A 181 15.28 7.79 5.67
N ALA A 182 16.17 8.25 6.54
CA ALA A 182 17.23 9.22 6.21
C ALA A 182 18.37 8.55 5.42
N ILE A 183 18.07 8.06 4.22
CA ILE A 183 18.99 7.39 3.32
C ILE A 183 19.03 8.19 2.02
N ARG A 184 20.24 8.56 1.57
CA ARG A 184 20.45 9.24 0.29
C ARG A 184 21.21 8.30 -0.64
N LEU A 185 20.73 8.18 -1.87
CA LEU A 185 21.37 7.38 -2.92
C LEU A 185 21.73 8.30 -4.07
N HIS A 186 23.02 8.44 -4.35
CA HIS A 186 23.54 9.26 -5.44
C HIS A 186 24.08 8.36 -6.53
N LYS A 187 23.34 8.17 -7.63
CA LYS A 187 23.81 7.33 -8.74
C LYS A 187 25.06 7.94 -9.38
N ARG A 188 26.03 7.10 -9.73
CA ARG A 188 27.26 7.46 -10.43
C ARG A 188 27.39 6.61 -11.69
N ASP A 189 28.19 7.05 -12.64
CA ASP A 189 28.43 6.27 -13.86
C ASP A 189 29.46 5.14 -13.62
N LYS A 190 30.46 5.39 -12.78
CA LYS A 190 31.57 4.47 -12.47
C LYS A 190 31.94 4.55 -10.99
N GLY A 191 32.68 3.55 -10.51
CA GLY A 191 33.23 3.54 -9.14
C GLY A 191 32.54 2.59 -8.16
N GLY A 192 31.59 1.76 -8.64
CA GLY A 192 30.93 0.75 -7.80
C GLY A 192 30.05 1.36 -6.71
N VAL A 193 29.77 0.57 -5.67
CA VAL A 193 28.90 0.99 -4.55
C VAL A 193 29.75 1.50 -3.39
N GLN A 194 29.57 2.78 -3.02
CA GLN A 194 30.20 3.40 -1.86
C GLN A 194 29.18 3.65 -0.75
N ILE A 195 29.41 3.07 0.44
CA ILE A 195 28.48 3.14 1.56
C ILE A 195 29.08 4.03 2.64
N THR A 196 28.44 5.17 2.91
CA THR A 196 28.78 6.05 4.04
C THR A 196 27.77 5.82 5.17
N LYS A 197 28.25 5.59 6.39
CA LYS A 197 27.43 5.30 7.57
C LYS A 197 27.65 6.38 8.62
N MET A 198 26.57 7.01 9.08
CA MET A 198 26.64 7.99 10.18
C MET A 198 26.56 7.31 11.55
N CYS A 199 25.93 6.13 11.63
CA CYS A 199 25.79 5.35 12.85
C CYS A 199 26.05 3.86 12.58
N PRO A 200 26.38 3.07 13.61
CA PRO A 200 26.53 1.62 13.47
C PRO A 200 25.24 0.96 12.98
N LEU A 201 25.34 0.17 11.91
CA LEU A 201 24.21 -0.56 11.36
C LEU A 201 24.01 -1.87 12.13
N THR A 202 22.85 -2.02 12.78
CA THR A 202 22.51 -3.22 13.58
C THR A 202 21.71 -4.27 12.82
N LYS A 203 21.15 -3.91 11.66
CA LYS A 203 20.19 -4.73 10.91
C LYS A 203 20.56 -4.96 9.44
N LEU A 204 21.60 -4.29 8.95
CA LEU A 204 22.00 -4.29 7.54
C LEU A 204 23.51 -4.38 7.41
N ASP A 205 23.93 -5.33 6.59
CA ASP A 205 25.34 -5.53 6.23
C ASP A 205 25.62 -4.98 4.82
N ASP A 206 26.88 -4.60 4.56
CA ASP A 206 27.28 -3.98 3.30
C ASP A 206 27.05 -4.89 2.10
N ASP A 207 27.27 -6.19 2.26
CA ASP A 207 27.04 -7.18 1.21
C ASP A 207 25.56 -7.33 0.88
N THR A 208 24.69 -7.22 1.89
CA THR A 208 23.24 -7.21 1.71
C THR A 208 22.81 -5.96 0.93
N ILE A 209 23.37 -4.80 1.27
CA ILE A 209 23.10 -3.53 0.56
C ILE A 209 23.51 -3.63 -0.91
N LYS A 210 24.74 -4.10 -1.19
CA LYS A 210 25.23 -4.31 -2.57
C LYS A 210 24.34 -5.27 -3.37
N THR A 211 23.86 -6.33 -2.71
CA THR A 211 22.97 -7.33 -3.34
C THR A 211 21.62 -6.71 -3.70
N ILE A 212 21.03 -5.94 -2.79
CA ILE A 212 19.78 -5.22 -3.06
C ILE A 212 19.96 -4.25 -4.24
N LEU A 213 21.05 -3.46 -4.25
CA LEU A 213 21.34 -2.53 -5.34
C LEU A 213 21.51 -3.24 -6.69
N LYS A 214 22.18 -4.39 -6.71
CA LYS A 214 22.35 -5.23 -7.90
C LYS A 214 21.00 -5.72 -8.44
N GLU A 215 20.07 -6.14 -7.58
CA GLU A 215 18.71 -6.54 -7.98
C GLU A 215 17.93 -5.37 -8.62
N TYR A 216 18.15 -4.15 -8.14
CA TYR A 216 17.62 -2.92 -8.74
C TYR A 216 18.40 -2.43 -9.97
N LYS A 217 19.39 -3.21 -10.47
CA LYS A 217 20.28 -2.85 -11.58
C LYS A 217 21.06 -1.54 -11.35
N ILE A 218 21.35 -1.20 -10.09
CA ILE A 218 22.19 -0.06 -9.71
C ILE A 218 23.60 -0.59 -9.47
N LEU A 219 24.50 -0.35 -10.43
CA LEU A 219 25.88 -0.85 -10.39
C LEU A 219 26.85 0.12 -9.72
N SER A 220 26.57 1.43 -9.83
CA SER A 220 27.42 2.49 -9.28
C SER A 220 26.58 3.54 -8.56
N CYS A 221 26.84 3.73 -7.27
CA CYS A 221 26.19 4.74 -6.42
C CYS A 221 26.99 5.01 -5.13
#